data_AF-A0A1J6K2I3-F1
#
_entry.id   AF-A0A1J6K2I3-F1
#
_cell.length_a   1.000
_cell.length_b   1.000
_cell.length_c   1.000
_cell.angle_alpha   90.00
_cell.angle_beta   90.00
_cell.angle_gamma   90.00
#
_symmetry.space_group_name_H-M   'P 1'
#
loop_
_entity.id
_entity.type
_entity.pdbx_description
1 polymer ?
#
loop_
_entity_poly.entity_id
_entity_poly.type
_entity_poly.pdbx_seq_one_letter_code
_entity_poly.pdbx_strand_id
1 'polypeptide(L)'
;MKEFDFHAKRTGHTKFQDKTAEVAEEEERRATEKLRQQFEEIIKAETRKLLGLPPRNPSLMKLLRPLLEEEKSSLPVSPATKAEHMSECLRTIKQNHMDDEAKVKNSFNTLLTYAKNVATNPDEEKYRKIRLSNAAFHDRVGKLRGGIEFLELCGFEKIEGGEFLYLPREKVDMDVLYSAGHELNSAIKNPFF
;
A
#
# COMPACT_ATOMS: atom_id res chain seq x y z
N MET A 1 72.98 24.74 -38.58
CA MET A 1 72.59 26.16 -38.65
C MET A 1 71.06 26.20 -38.70
N LYS A 2 70.44 26.96 -37.78
CA LYS A 2 68.98 27.23 -37.58
C LYS A 2 68.19 26.08 -36.94
N GLU A 3 67.88 26.11 -35.63
CA GLU A 3 66.86 26.90 -34.90
C GLU A 3 65.42 26.49 -35.20
N PHE A 4 64.71 25.97 -34.19
CA PHE A 4 63.33 26.35 -33.86
C PHE A 4 63.02 25.97 -32.40
N ASP A 5 62.86 27.01 -31.58
CA ASP A 5 61.97 27.21 -30.41
C ASP A 5 60.99 26.07 -30.05
N PHE A 6 60.56 25.82 -28.81
CA PHE A 6 60.34 26.72 -27.67
C PHE A 6 60.17 25.88 -26.38
N HIS A 7 60.55 26.44 -25.23
CA HIS A 7 60.37 25.87 -23.89
C HIS A 7 58.88 25.76 -23.50
N ALA A 8 58.34 24.54 -23.35
CA ALA A 8 57.01 24.30 -22.78
C ALA A 8 57.07 24.25 -21.25
N LYS A 9 56.59 25.30 -20.59
CA LYS A 9 56.41 25.36 -19.12
C LYS A 9 55.09 24.68 -18.72
N ARG A 10 55.19 23.82 -17.70
CA ARG A 10 54.21 23.48 -16.63
C ARG A 10 52.73 23.32 -17.02
N THR A 11 52.19 22.13 -16.77
CA THR A 11 50.98 21.95 -15.94
C THR A 11 50.94 20.51 -15.44
N GLY A 12 50.94 20.31 -14.12
CA GLY A 12 50.53 19.04 -13.53
C GLY A 12 49.05 18.81 -13.81
N HIS A 13 48.70 17.61 -14.23
CA HIS A 13 47.32 17.14 -14.25
C HIS A 13 47.30 15.70 -13.76
N THR A 14 47.08 15.59 -12.45
CA THR A 14 46.84 14.34 -11.73
C THR A 14 45.52 13.75 -12.23
N LYS A 15 45.55 12.52 -12.72
CA LYS A 15 44.34 11.74 -13.06
C LYS A 15 43.56 11.47 -11.76
N PHE A 16 42.50 12.22 -11.52
CA PHE A 16 41.53 11.94 -10.45
C PHE A 16 40.60 10.85 -10.98
N GLN A 17 40.75 9.62 -10.48
CA GLN A 17 39.82 8.53 -10.75
C GLN A 17 38.58 8.74 -9.88
N ASP A 18 37.41 8.79 -10.50
CA ASP A 18 36.11 8.82 -9.83
C ASP A 18 35.92 7.54 -9.03
N LYS A 19 36.10 7.62 -7.70
CA LYS A 19 35.86 6.56 -6.73
C LYS A 19 34.47 6.65 -6.11
N THR A 20 33.56 7.42 -6.71
CA THR A 20 32.31 7.86 -6.06
C THR A 20 31.16 6.89 -6.35
N ALA A 21 31.16 6.25 -7.52
CA ALA A 21 30.11 5.31 -7.94
C ALA A 21 30.17 3.94 -7.22
N GLU A 22 31.37 3.43 -6.92
CA GLU A 22 31.55 2.11 -6.28
C GLU A 22 31.08 2.11 -4.81
N VAL A 23 31.23 3.24 -4.11
CA VAL A 23 30.79 3.41 -2.72
C VAL A 23 29.26 3.46 -2.62
N ALA A 24 28.57 4.01 -3.62
CA ALA A 24 27.12 4.14 -3.63
C ALA A 24 26.42 2.78 -3.87
N GLU A 25 26.94 1.96 -4.77
CA GLU A 25 26.37 0.63 -5.03
C GLU A 25 26.62 -0.34 -3.87
N GLU A 26 27.77 -0.21 -3.17
CA GLU A 26 28.04 -1.00 -1.98
C GLU A 26 27.12 -0.61 -0.80
N GLU A 27 26.82 0.67 -0.61
CA GLU A 27 25.85 1.12 0.39
C GLU A 27 24.42 0.68 0.06
N GLU A 28 24.03 0.64 -1.22
CA GLU A 28 22.71 0.14 -1.63
C GLU A 28 22.57 -1.38 -1.41
N ARG A 29 23.61 -2.17 -1.73
CA ARG A 29 23.66 -3.60 -1.40
C ARG A 29 23.66 -3.84 0.11
N ARG A 30 24.39 -3.02 0.87
CA ARG A 30 24.36 -3.07 2.35
C ARG A 30 22.98 -2.69 2.89
N ALA A 31 22.29 -1.73 2.31
CA ALA A 31 20.98 -1.29 2.76
C ALA A 31 19.90 -2.36 2.51
N THR A 32 19.91 -2.97 1.32
CA THR A 32 18.99 -4.06 0.95
C THR A 32 19.25 -5.33 1.74
N GLU A 33 20.51 -5.69 1.99
CA GLU A 33 20.86 -6.84 2.81
C GLU A 33 20.47 -6.65 4.29
N LYS A 34 20.66 -5.45 4.86
CA LYS A 34 20.19 -5.13 6.21
C LYS A 34 18.68 -5.26 6.33
N LEU A 35 17.92 -4.80 5.33
CA LEU A 35 16.46 -4.94 5.33
C LEU A 35 16.04 -6.41 5.30
N ARG A 36 16.71 -7.24 4.48
CA ARG A 36 16.48 -8.69 4.41
C ARG A 36 16.78 -9.38 5.75
N GLN A 37 17.89 -9.04 6.40
CA GLN A 37 18.26 -9.58 7.71
C GLN A 37 17.25 -9.17 8.80
N GLN A 38 16.78 -7.92 8.78
CA GLN A 38 15.75 -7.44 9.72
C GLN A 38 14.43 -8.21 9.58
N PHE A 39 13.98 -8.46 8.35
CA PHE A 39 12.76 -9.24 8.10
C PHE A 39 12.91 -10.71 8.57
N GLU A 40 14.06 -11.33 8.31
CA GLU A 40 14.31 -12.72 8.69
C GLU A 40 14.40 -12.88 10.22
N GLU A 41 14.98 -11.90 10.93
CA GLU A 41 14.96 -11.87 12.40
C GLU A 41 13.56 -11.68 12.97
N ILE A 42 12.71 -10.85 12.35
CA ILE A 42 11.32 -10.66 12.76
C ILE A 42 10.53 -11.96 12.61
N ILE A 43 10.59 -12.63 11.46
CA ILE A 43 9.89 -13.90 11.22
C ILE A 43 10.36 -14.97 12.21
N LYS A 44 11.66 -15.01 12.50
CA LYS A 44 12.23 -15.95 13.48
C LYS A 44 11.79 -15.64 14.91
N ALA A 45 11.69 -14.37 15.28
CA ALA A 45 11.19 -13.94 16.58
C ALA A 45 9.69 -14.27 16.74
N GLU A 46 8.89 -14.06 15.69
CA GLU A 46 7.47 -14.43 15.63
C GLU A 46 7.29 -15.95 15.79
N THR A 47 8.07 -16.74 15.05
CA THR A 47 8.06 -18.21 15.11
C THR A 47 8.46 -18.70 16.50
N ARG A 48 9.43 -18.06 17.16
CA ARG A 48 9.85 -18.40 18.53
C ARG A 48 8.82 -18.04 19.59
N LYS A 49 8.07 -16.95 19.37
CA LYS A 49 6.93 -16.55 20.21
C LYS A 49 5.78 -17.54 20.08
N LEU A 50 5.50 -18.02 18.85
CA LEU A 50 4.51 -19.06 18.59
C LEU A 50 4.90 -20.42 19.21
N LEU A 51 6.20 -20.72 19.28
CA LEU A 51 6.76 -21.94 19.87
C LEU A 51 6.98 -21.87 21.40
N GLY A 52 6.59 -20.78 22.07
CA GLY A 52 6.56 -20.69 23.54
C GLY A 52 7.93 -20.71 24.24
N LEU A 53 9.00 -20.27 23.57
CA LEU A 53 10.36 -20.24 24.14
C LEU A 53 10.65 -18.89 24.86
N PRO A 54 11.38 -18.88 25.98
CA PRO A 54 11.59 -17.68 26.78
C PRO A 54 12.54 -16.66 26.11
N PRO A 55 12.26 -15.34 26.19
CA PRO A 55 13.08 -14.29 25.60
C PRO A 55 14.37 -14.03 26.41
N ARG A 56 15.50 -13.82 25.73
CA ARG A 56 16.83 -13.72 26.35
C ARG A 56 17.16 -12.37 27.00
N ASN A 57 16.38 -11.29 26.83
CA ASN A 57 16.73 -10.01 27.44
C ASN A 57 15.51 -9.11 27.75
N PRO A 58 15.28 -8.73 29.02
CA PRO A 58 14.16 -7.90 29.46
C PRO A 58 14.31 -6.39 29.17
N SER A 59 15.46 -5.94 28.65
CA SER A 59 15.75 -4.50 28.47
C SER A 59 15.17 -3.87 27.20
N LEU A 60 14.67 -4.65 26.23
CA LEU A 60 14.00 -4.13 25.02
C LEU A 60 12.53 -3.78 25.25
N MET A 61 11.90 -4.28 26.33
CA MET A 61 10.48 -4.06 26.62
C MET A 61 10.14 -2.61 26.96
N LYS A 62 11.12 -1.78 27.36
CA LYS A 62 10.87 -0.38 27.75
C LYS A 62 10.87 0.60 26.56
N LEU A 63 11.48 0.22 25.43
CA LEU A 63 11.40 0.96 24.17
C LEU A 63 10.20 0.57 23.30
N LEU A 64 9.59 -0.59 23.57
CA LEU A 64 8.44 -1.12 22.83
C LEU A 64 7.08 -0.58 23.32
N ARG A 65 7.02 0.16 24.43
CA ARG A 65 5.73 0.67 24.96
C ARG A 65 5.04 1.71 24.07
N PRO A 66 5.74 2.61 23.35
CA PRO A 66 5.07 3.48 22.38
C PRO A 66 4.78 2.81 21.03
N LEU A 67 5.43 1.69 20.68
CA LEU A 67 5.32 1.09 19.34
C LEU A 67 4.26 -0.01 19.26
N LEU A 68 3.88 -0.60 20.38
CA LEU A 68 2.91 -1.72 20.44
C LEU A 68 1.45 -1.29 20.55
N GLU A 69 1.14 0.01 20.54
CA GLU A 69 -0.23 0.52 20.42
C GLU A 69 -0.60 0.97 18.99
N GLU A 70 0.30 0.83 18.02
CA GLU A 70 0.02 1.09 16.59
C GLU A 70 -0.11 -0.18 15.74
N GLU A 71 -0.47 -1.33 16.33
CA GLU A 71 -0.83 -2.55 15.58
C GLU A 71 -2.23 -2.48 14.91
N LYS A 72 -2.67 -1.29 14.45
CA LYS A 72 -3.85 -1.17 13.55
C LYS A 72 -3.78 -0.08 12.49
N SER A 73 -2.68 0.65 12.36
CA SER A 73 -2.59 1.68 11.33
C SER A 73 -1.14 2.00 11.00
N SER A 74 -0.82 1.98 9.70
CA SER A 74 0.33 2.67 9.12
C SER A 74 1.68 1.93 9.10
N LEU A 75 1.73 0.81 8.36
CA LEU A 75 2.87 0.65 7.45
C LEU A 75 2.68 1.62 6.28
N PRO A 76 3.74 2.22 5.70
CA PRO A 76 3.67 2.84 4.40
C PRO A 76 3.44 1.74 3.36
N VAL A 77 2.17 1.36 3.20
CA VAL A 77 1.70 0.48 2.14
C VAL A 77 1.90 1.28 0.86
N SER A 78 3.01 1.01 0.17
CA SER A 78 3.25 1.51 -1.17
C SER A 78 1.98 1.31 -2.01
N PRO A 79 1.61 2.24 -2.91
CA PRO A 79 0.36 2.16 -3.67
C PRO A 79 0.19 0.83 -4.42
N ALA A 80 1.31 0.21 -4.84
CA ALA A 80 1.35 -1.14 -5.37
C ALA A 80 0.77 -2.19 -4.41
N THR A 81 1.13 -2.15 -3.13
CA THR A 81 0.63 -3.08 -2.12
C THR A 81 -0.85 -2.84 -1.85
N LYS A 82 -1.37 -1.60 -1.90
CA LYS A 82 -2.82 -1.34 -1.76
C LYS A 82 -3.61 -1.91 -2.94
N ALA A 83 -3.10 -1.77 -4.16
CA ALA A 83 -3.73 -2.34 -5.36
C ALA A 83 -3.82 -3.88 -5.28
N GLU A 84 -2.77 -4.55 -4.81
CA GLU A 84 -2.80 -6.01 -4.59
C GLU A 84 -3.88 -6.43 -3.59
N HIS A 85 -4.02 -5.70 -2.47
CA HIS A 85 -5.08 -5.97 -1.49
C HIS A 85 -6.48 -5.70 -2.06
N MET A 86 -6.62 -4.70 -2.92
CA MET A 86 -7.87 -4.44 -3.63
C MET A 86 -8.23 -5.62 -4.54
N SER A 87 -7.26 -6.11 -5.33
CA SER A 87 -7.40 -7.31 -6.15
C SER A 87 -7.83 -8.52 -5.33
N GLU A 88 -7.23 -8.73 -4.15
CA GLU A 88 -7.58 -9.81 -3.24
C GLU A 88 -9.01 -9.67 -2.70
N CYS A 89 -9.45 -8.46 -2.36
CA CYS A 89 -10.83 -8.18 -1.94
C CYS A 89 -11.81 -8.55 -3.05
N LEU A 90 -11.54 -8.14 -4.29
CA LEU A 90 -12.39 -8.43 -5.44
C LEU A 90 -12.44 -9.95 -5.73
N ARG A 91 -11.30 -10.63 -5.66
CA ARG A 91 -11.22 -12.08 -5.80
C ARG A 91 -12.02 -12.80 -4.71
N THR A 92 -11.93 -12.33 -3.47
CA THR A 92 -12.71 -12.86 -2.35
C THR A 92 -14.21 -12.71 -2.59
N ILE A 93 -14.67 -11.54 -3.04
CA ILE A 93 -16.08 -11.31 -3.39
C ILE A 93 -16.53 -12.30 -4.47
N LYS A 94 -15.73 -12.49 -5.53
CA LYS A 94 -16.05 -13.43 -6.61
C LYS A 94 -16.10 -14.88 -6.12
N GLN A 95 -15.12 -15.31 -5.32
CA GLN A 95 -15.04 -16.67 -4.78
C GLN A 95 -16.19 -17.01 -3.82
N ASN A 96 -16.69 -16.03 -3.07
CA ASN A 96 -17.83 -16.25 -2.17
C ASN A 96 -19.18 -16.29 -2.92
N HIS A 97 -19.22 -15.82 -4.17
CA HIS A 97 -20.43 -15.75 -4.99
C HIS A 97 -20.19 -16.29 -6.40
N MET A 98 -19.49 -17.42 -6.51
CA MET A 98 -19.16 -18.04 -7.80
C MET A 98 -20.40 -18.43 -8.61
N ASP A 99 -21.48 -18.80 -7.93
CA ASP A 99 -22.76 -19.18 -8.56
C ASP A 99 -23.59 -17.98 -9.04
N ASP A 100 -23.22 -16.75 -8.68
CA ASP A 100 -24.05 -15.56 -8.85
C ASP A 100 -23.25 -14.39 -9.44
N GLU A 101 -22.73 -14.59 -10.66
CA GLU A 101 -21.92 -13.58 -11.37
C GLU A 101 -22.63 -12.23 -11.54
N ALA A 102 -23.96 -12.24 -11.69
CA ALA A 102 -24.75 -11.02 -11.78
C ALA A 102 -24.65 -10.19 -10.49
N LYS A 103 -24.68 -10.87 -9.33
CA LYS A 103 -24.50 -10.24 -8.03
C LYS A 103 -23.08 -9.70 -7.87
N VAL A 104 -22.05 -10.46 -8.25
CA VAL A 104 -20.65 -10.00 -8.23
C VAL A 104 -20.49 -8.73 -9.08
N LYS A 105 -21.00 -8.73 -10.32
CA LYS A 105 -20.97 -7.55 -11.20
C LYS A 105 -21.71 -6.36 -10.61
N ASN A 106 -22.88 -6.55 -10.01
CA ASN A 106 -23.62 -5.46 -9.35
C ASN A 106 -22.85 -4.87 -8.18
N SER A 107 -22.13 -5.72 -7.44
CA SER A 107 -21.29 -5.33 -6.32
C SER A 107 -20.12 -4.46 -6.79
N PHE A 108 -19.40 -4.91 -7.82
CA PHE A 108 -18.29 -4.15 -8.40
C PHE A 108 -18.74 -2.82 -9.01
N ASN A 109 -19.88 -2.81 -9.72
CA ASN A 109 -20.45 -1.56 -10.23
C ASN A 109 -20.82 -0.57 -9.11
N THR A 110 -21.32 -1.09 -7.98
CA THR A 110 -21.66 -0.26 -6.81
C THR A 110 -20.40 0.33 -6.18
N LEU A 111 -19.36 -0.48 -5.97
CA LEU A 111 -18.04 -0.02 -5.49
C LEU A 111 -17.42 1.03 -6.43
N LEU A 112 -17.47 0.77 -7.74
CA LEU A 112 -16.95 1.69 -8.77
C LEU A 112 -17.69 3.03 -8.75
N THR A 113 -19.00 3.00 -8.53
CA THR A 113 -19.81 4.21 -8.42
C THR A 113 -19.35 5.06 -7.23
N TYR A 114 -19.09 4.45 -6.07
CA TYR A 114 -18.59 5.20 -4.90
C TYR A 114 -17.20 5.79 -5.16
N ALA A 115 -16.25 4.99 -5.64
CA ALA A 115 -14.90 5.48 -5.95
C ALA A 115 -14.92 6.59 -7.00
N LYS A 116 -15.70 6.43 -8.07
CA LYS A 116 -15.85 7.43 -9.14
C LYS A 116 -16.50 8.72 -8.64
N ASN A 117 -17.54 8.63 -7.81
CA ASN A 117 -18.23 9.81 -7.29
C ASN A 117 -17.29 10.65 -6.42
N VAL A 118 -16.52 10.01 -5.54
CA VAL A 118 -15.50 10.68 -4.73
C VAL A 118 -14.40 11.27 -5.62
N ALA A 119 -13.88 10.52 -6.59
CA ALA A 119 -12.83 11.01 -7.47
C ALA A 119 -13.28 12.21 -8.34
N THR A 120 -14.55 12.24 -8.74
CA THR A 120 -15.10 13.34 -9.56
C THR A 120 -15.41 14.56 -8.71
N ASN A 121 -15.96 14.36 -7.51
CA ASN A 121 -16.42 15.43 -6.62
C ASN A 121 -15.89 15.20 -5.19
N PRO A 122 -14.58 15.36 -4.95
CA PRO A 122 -13.97 15.06 -3.66
C PRO A 122 -14.38 16.05 -2.56
N ASP A 123 -14.85 17.24 -2.91
CA ASP A 123 -15.30 18.22 -1.92
C ASP A 123 -16.71 17.91 -1.39
N GLU A 124 -17.52 17.17 -2.17
CA GLU A 124 -18.93 16.97 -1.86
C GLU A 124 -19.14 15.84 -0.84
N GLU A 125 -19.51 16.22 0.39
CA GLU A 125 -19.59 15.30 1.54
C GLU A 125 -20.58 14.13 1.34
N LYS A 126 -21.67 14.36 0.59
CA LYS A 126 -22.67 13.32 0.31
C LYS A 126 -22.08 12.10 -0.42
N TYR A 127 -20.97 12.26 -1.14
CA TYR A 127 -20.27 11.17 -1.82
C TYR A 127 -19.19 10.52 -0.94
N ARG A 128 -18.79 11.20 0.13
CA ARG A 128 -17.81 10.73 1.11
C ARG A 128 -18.46 10.07 2.33
N LYS A 129 -19.79 10.13 2.50
CA LYS A 129 -20.54 9.42 3.55
C LYS A 129 -21.48 8.38 2.96
N ILE A 130 -21.33 7.12 3.37
CA ILE A 130 -22.15 5.98 2.96
C ILE A 130 -22.84 5.40 4.19
N ARG A 131 -24.15 5.15 4.10
CA ARG A 131 -24.94 4.57 5.20
C ARG A 131 -24.98 3.05 5.09
N LEU A 132 -24.47 2.36 6.12
CA LEU A 132 -24.42 0.88 6.14
C LEU A 132 -25.81 0.26 6.29
N SER A 133 -26.76 0.97 6.93
CA SER A 133 -28.17 0.54 7.06
C SER A 133 -28.95 0.58 5.73
N ASN A 134 -28.40 1.16 4.66
CA ASN A 134 -29.08 1.19 3.37
C ASN A 134 -29.16 -0.24 2.80
N ALA A 135 -30.37 -0.75 2.60
CA ALA A 135 -30.59 -2.12 2.15
C ALA A 135 -29.88 -2.45 0.82
N ALA A 136 -29.85 -1.50 -0.13
CA ALA A 136 -29.17 -1.71 -1.41
C ALA A 136 -27.65 -1.77 -1.25
N PHE A 137 -27.08 -0.94 -0.36
CA PHE A 137 -25.66 -1.04 -0.03
C PHE A 137 -25.35 -2.36 0.70
N HIS A 138 -26.15 -2.70 1.71
CA HIS A 138 -25.93 -3.89 2.52
C HIS A 138 -26.02 -5.16 1.67
N ASP A 139 -27.00 -5.25 0.77
CA ASP A 139 -27.17 -6.39 -0.13
C ASP A 139 -26.03 -6.53 -1.15
N ARG A 140 -25.53 -5.42 -1.68
CA ARG A 140 -24.54 -5.42 -2.77
C ARG A 140 -23.09 -5.34 -2.33
N VAL A 141 -22.80 -4.85 -1.13
CA VAL A 141 -21.42 -4.62 -0.67
C VAL A 141 -21.28 -5.00 0.79
N GLY A 142 -22.23 -4.58 1.65
CA GLY A 142 -22.09 -4.71 3.09
C GLY A 142 -22.06 -6.14 3.62
N LYS A 143 -22.82 -7.06 3.01
CA LYS A 143 -22.83 -8.48 3.39
C LYS A 143 -21.75 -9.32 2.68
N LEU A 144 -21.02 -8.74 1.73
CA LEU A 144 -20.02 -9.45 0.95
C LEU A 144 -18.67 -9.34 1.62
N ARG A 145 -18.02 -10.48 1.85
CA ARG A 145 -16.67 -10.53 2.40
C ARG A 145 -15.69 -9.87 1.41
N GLY A 146 -14.98 -8.84 1.86
CA GLY A 146 -14.10 -8.02 1.02
C GLY A 146 -14.74 -6.72 0.50
N GLY A 147 -16.07 -6.55 0.57
CA GLY A 147 -16.74 -5.34 0.07
C GLY A 147 -16.45 -4.10 0.94
N ILE A 148 -16.59 -4.25 2.26
CA ILE A 148 -16.26 -3.18 3.22
C ILE A 148 -14.74 -2.95 3.26
N GLU A 149 -13.96 -4.02 3.23
CA GLU A 149 -12.50 -3.99 3.27
C GLU A 149 -11.93 -3.22 2.08
N PHE A 150 -12.50 -3.40 0.89
CA PHE A 150 -12.17 -2.60 -0.30
C PHE A 150 -12.40 -1.10 -0.10
N LEU A 151 -13.51 -0.72 0.54
CA LEU A 151 -13.79 0.70 0.85
C LEU A 151 -12.81 1.23 1.89
N GLU A 152 -12.43 0.43 2.88
CA GLU A 152 -11.40 0.78 3.87
C GLU A 152 -10.04 1.02 3.19
N LEU A 153 -9.67 0.21 2.20
CA LEU A 153 -8.46 0.41 1.38
C LEU A 153 -8.52 1.70 0.55
N CYS A 154 -9.71 2.13 0.12
CA CYS A 154 -9.92 3.42 -0.53
C CYS A 154 -9.85 4.62 0.44
N GLY A 155 -9.72 4.36 1.75
CA GLY A 155 -9.62 5.38 2.80
C GLY A 155 -10.91 5.64 3.57
N PHE A 156 -11.99 4.90 3.32
CA PHE A 156 -13.22 5.04 4.10
C PHE A 156 -13.03 4.45 5.50
N GLU A 157 -13.62 5.11 6.50
CA GLU A 157 -13.53 4.70 7.89
C GLU A 157 -14.92 4.48 8.48
N LYS A 158 -15.05 3.46 9.34
CA LYS A 158 -16.29 3.17 10.06
C LYS A 158 -16.48 4.21 11.16
N ILE A 159 -17.54 5.01 11.06
CA ILE A 159 -17.91 6.02 12.07
C ILE A 159 -19.23 5.67 12.74
N GLU A 160 -19.56 6.37 13.82
CA GLU A 160 -20.81 6.19 14.59
C GLU A 160 -21.01 4.73 15.00
N GLY A 161 -19.96 4.08 15.51
CA GLY A 161 -20.02 2.67 15.93
C GLY A 161 -20.13 1.65 14.78
N GLY A 162 -19.90 2.07 13.53
CA GLY A 162 -20.03 1.21 12.36
C GLY A 162 -21.41 1.28 11.70
N GLU A 163 -22.13 2.40 11.85
CA GLU A 163 -23.37 2.66 11.12
C GLU A 163 -23.14 3.36 9.76
N PHE A 164 -22.02 4.09 9.65
CA PHE A 164 -21.65 4.79 8.41
C PHE A 164 -20.19 4.53 8.06
N LEU A 165 -19.89 4.56 6.76
CA LEU A 165 -18.54 4.71 6.24
C LEU A 165 -18.35 6.16 5.83
N TYR A 166 -17.26 6.78 6.29
CA TYR A 166 -16.93 8.15 5.98
C TYR A 166 -15.49 8.28 5.50
N LEU A 167 -15.27 9.05 4.44
CA LEU A 167 -13.96 9.36 3.90
C LEU A 167 -13.60 10.84 4.22
N PRO A 168 -12.69 11.09 5.18
CA PRO A 168 -12.20 12.43 5.45
C PRO A 168 -11.53 13.04 4.22
N ARG A 169 -11.72 14.35 4.01
CA ARG A 169 -11.11 15.08 2.87
C ARG A 169 -9.59 14.93 2.82
N GLU A 170 -8.95 14.89 4.00
CA GLU A 170 -7.51 14.72 4.16
C GLU A 170 -7.01 13.32 3.76
N LYS A 171 -7.87 12.30 3.81
CA LYS A 171 -7.53 10.91 3.44
C LYS A 171 -7.92 10.56 2.01
N VAL A 172 -8.48 11.51 1.25
CA VAL A 172 -8.80 11.30 -0.16
C VAL A 172 -7.50 11.18 -0.95
N ASP A 173 -7.12 9.95 -1.25
CA ASP A 173 -5.97 9.64 -2.09
C ASP A 173 -6.45 9.36 -3.51
N MET A 174 -6.22 10.32 -4.41
CA MET A 174 -6.68 10.23 -5.80
C MET A 174 -6.01 9.07 -6.54
N ASP A 175 -4.74 8.77 -6.26
CA ASP A 175 -4.01 7.68 -6.93
C ASP A 175 -4.61 6.32 -6.56
N VAL A 176 -4.94 6.16 -5.27
CA VAL A 176 -5.64 4.98 -4.76
C VAL A 176 -7.04 4.85 -5.38
N LEU A 177 -7.79 5.95 -5.49
CA LEU A 177 -9.13 5.92 -6.10
C LEU A 177 -9.10 5.59 -7.60
N TYR A 178 -8.12 6.13 -8.35
CA TYR A 178 -7.93 5.79 -9.75
C TYR A 178 -7.52 4.32 -9.93
N SER A 179 -6.59 3.84 -9.09
CA SER A 179 -6.17 2.42 -9.07
C SER A 179 -7.35 1.50 -8.75
N ALA A 180 -8.13 1.82 -7.72
CA ALA A 180 -9.34 1.10 -7.35
C ALA A 180 -10.37 1.06 -8.48
N GLY A 181 -10.60 2.20 -9.14
CA GLY A 181 -11.49 2.30 -10.29
C GLY A 181 -11.01 1.46 -11.48
N HIS A 182 -9.71 1.45 -11.75
CA HIS A 182 -9.10 0.62 -12.78
C HIS A 182 -9.28 -0.87 -12.49
N GLU A 183 -8.94 -1.31 -11.28
CA GLU A 183 -9.10 -2.69 -10.81
C GLU A 183 -10.55 -3.18 -10.93
N LEU A 184 -11.51 -2.38 -10.44
CA LEU A 184 -12.94 -2.69 -10.54
C LEU A 184 -13.40 -2.80 -11.99
N ASN A 185 -13.01 -1.84 -12.83
CA ASN A 185 -13.39 -1.85 -14.24
C ASN A 185 -12.74 -3.01 -15.01
N SER A 186 -11.49 -3.36 -14.67
CA SER A 186 -10.82 -4.55 -15.17
C SER A 186 -11.58 -5.82 -14.78
N ALA A 187 -11.94 -5.96 -13.50
CA ALA A 187 -12.70 -7.08 -12.98
C ALA A 187 -14.10 -7.22 -13.58
N ILE A 188 -14.78 -6.11 -13.89
CA ILE A 188 -16.10 -6.13 -14.53
C ILE A 188 -16.01 -6.58 -16.00
N LYS A 189 -14.99 -6.10 -16.73
CA LYS A 189 -14.82 -6.37 -18.16
C LYS A 189 -14.15 -7.71 -18.44
N ASN A 190 -13.31 -8.18 -17.53
CA ASN A 190 -12.55 -9.41 -17.70
C ASN A 190 -13.30 -10.60 -17.05
N PRO A 191 -13.80 -11.57 -17.83
CA PRO A 191 -14.45 -12.75 -17.29
C PRO A 191 -13.52 -13.65 -16.46
N PHE A 192 -12.20 -13.55 -16.66
CA PHE A 192 -11.19 -14.36 -15.99
C PHE A 192 -10.60 -13.73 -14.73
N PHE A 193 -11.00 -12.51 -14.38
CA PHE A 193 -10.59 -11.86 -13.14
C PHE A 193 -11.16 -12.59 -11.93
#